data_AF-A0A7C6E1G1-F1
#
_entry.id   AF-A0A7C6E1G1-F1
#
_cell.length_a   1.000
_cell.length_b   1.000
_cell.length_c   1.000
_cell.angle_alpha   90.00
_cell.angle_beta   90.00
_cell.angle_gamma   90.00
#
_symmetry.space_group_name_H-M   'P 1'
#
loop_
_entity.id
_entity.type
_entity.pdbx_description
1 polymer ?
#
loop_
_entity_poly.entity_id
_entity_poly.type
_entity_poly.pdbx_seq_one_letter_code
_entity_poly.pdbx_strand_id
1 'polypeptide(L)'
;IFLTSLLFGPSVGCIAGGVGSMLSDLFLGYTVYAPATLVVKGFEGLLTGLLYRFFTGKKTGSARLLMTLLPIPTVILGSIIVIILFSGEAEVSLLTISSATVAFQPLLFSILVVLACSIILLLRLYERNLPLIVPCFIGGFEMVLGYFLYELFLVGLGAVFEVPANFAQAFLGTLIAVPLYNAVRKRTS
;
A
#
# COMPACT_ATOMS: atom_id res chain seq x y z
N ILE A 1 -6.88 -9.70 1.92
CA ILE A 1 -5.44 -9.98 1.72
C ILE A 1 -4.69 -9.93 3.05
N PHE A 2 -4.58 -8.79 3.72
CA PHE A 2 -3.86 -8.73 5.01
C PHE A 2 -4.33 -9.74 6.04
N LEU A 3 -5.65 -9.86 6.27
CA LEU A 3 -6.17 -10.84 7.23
C LEU A 3 -5.74 -12.27 6.90
N THR A 4 -5.86 -12.68 5.63
CA THR A 4 -5.47 -14.03 5.20
C THR A 4 -3.96 -14.26 5.33
N SER A 5 -3.14 -13.26 5.02
CA SER A 5 -1.69 -13.31 5.22
C SER A 5 -1.29 -13.40 6.70
N LEU A 6 -1.97 -12.66 7.57
CA LEU A 6 -1.71 -12.66 9.02
C LEU A 6 -2.13 -13.99 9.68
N LEU A 7 -3.27 -14.56 9.26
CA LEU A 7 -3.81 -15.79 9.83
C LEU A 7 -3.11 -17.05 9.29
N PHE A 8 -2.91 -17.14 7.98
CA PHE A 8 -2.49 -18.37 7.30
C PHE A 8 -1.06 -18.31 6.74
N GLY A 9 -0.44 -17.13 6.78
CA GLY A 9 0.96 -16.93 6.38
C GLY A 9 1.16 -16.57 4.90
N PRO A 10 2.43 -16.50 4.46
CA PRO A 10 2.84 -15.89 3.19
C PRO A 10 2.24 -16.56 1.95
N SER A 11 2.31 -17.89 1.85
CA SER A 11 1.89 -18.61 0.65
C SER A 11 0.38 -18.51 0.42
N VAL A 12 -0.40 -18.67 1.49
CA VAL A 12 -1.86 -18.53 1.43
C VAL A 12 -2.24 -17.08 1.16
N GLY A 13 -1.55 -16.12 1.78
CA GLY A 13 -1.69 -14.69 1.48
C GLY A 13 -1.43 -14.37 0.01
N CYS A 14 -0.35 -14.89 -0.57
CA CYS A 14 0.04 -14.70 -1.96
C CYS A 14 -1.03 -15.22 -2.93
N ILE A 15 -1.45 -16.48 -2.75
CA ILE A 15 -2.44 -17.09 -3.65
C ILE A 15 -3.80 -16.40 -3.49
N ALA A 16 -4.28 -16.22 -2.26
CA ALA A 16 -5.57 -15.60 -2.01
C ALA A 16 -5.60 -14.12 -2.44
N GLY A 17 -4.48 -13.41 -2.28
CA GLY A 17 -4.33 -12.04 -2.73
C GLY A 17 -4.28 -11.93 -4.24
N GLY A 18 -3.31 -12.58 -4.88
CA GLY A 18 -3.11 -12.49 -6.32
C GLY A 18 -4.27 -13.09 -7.11
N VAL A 19 -4.54 -14.38 -6.92
CA VAL A 19 -5.56 -15.10 -7.72
C VAL A 19 -6.96 -14.60 -7.39
N GLY A 20 -7.26 -14.40 -6.10
CA GLY A 20 -8.57 -13.91 -5.68
C GLY A 20 -8.89 -12.53 -6.26
N SER A 21 -7.95 -11.59 -6.16
CA SER A 21 -8.15 -10.25 -6.72
C SER A 21 -8.16 -10.23 -8.24
N MET A 22 -7.28 -10.98 -8.91
CA MET A 22 -7.29 -11.09 -10.37
C MET A 22 -8.64 -11.60 -10.88
N LEU A 23 -9.19 -12.65 -10.26
CA LEU A 23 -10.50 -13.17 -10.64
C LEU A 23 -11.59 -12.11 -10.45
N SER A 24 -11.53 -11.32 -9.37
CA SER A 24 -12.45 -10.20 -9.16
C SER A 24 -12.42 -9.22 -10.33
N ASP A 25 -11.24 -8.86 -10.82
CA ASP A 25 -11.11 -7.94 -11.96
C ASP A 25 -11.66 -8.53 -13.25
N LEU A 26 -11.41 -9.82 -13.49
CA LEU A 26 -11.96 -10.53 -14.64
C LEU A 26 -13.49 -10.54 -14.61
N PHE A 27 -14.11 -10.80 -13.46
CA PHE A 27 -15.57 -10.84 -13.31
C PHE A 27 -16.23 -9.46 -13.36
N LEU A 28 -15.55 -8.42 -12.87
CA LEU A 28 -16.06 -7.05 -12.85
C LEU A 28 -15.79 -6.28 -14.16
N GLY A 29 -15.11 -6.88 -15.13
CA GLY A 29 -14.81 -6.26 -16.43
C GLY A 29 -13.54 -5.40 -16.46
N TYR A 30 -12.76 -5.39 -15.37
CA TYR A 30 -11.46 -4.71 -15.27
C TYR A 30 -10.31 -5.59 -15.83
N THR A 31 -10.55 -6.27 -16.95
CA THR A 31 -9.68 -7.33 -17.49
C THR A 31 -8.25 -6.85 -17.77
N VAL A 32 -8.09 -5.57 -18.15
CA VAL A 32 -6.77 -4.98 -18.38
C VAL A 32 -5.91 -4.99 -17.12
N TYR A 33 -6.50 -4.78 -15.94
CA TYR A 33 -5.78 -4.74 -14.67
C TYR A 33 -5.44 -6.14 -14.13
N ALA A 34 -6.16 -7.18 -14.56
CA ALA A 34 -6.04 -8.53 -14.00
C ALA A 34 -4.59 -9.07 -13.93
N PRO A 35 -3.72 -8.93 -14.95
CA PRO A 35 -2.32 -9.39 -14.87
C PRO A 35 -1.51 -8.64 -13.81
N ALA A 36 -1.70 -7.33 -13.71
CA ALA A 36 -1.04 -6.50 -12.70
C ALA A 36 -1.55 -6.85 -11.31
N THR A 37 -2.86 -6.99 -11.15
CA THR A 37 -3.51 -7.38 -9.91
C THR A 37 -3.00 -8.72 -9.41
N LEU A 38 -2.86 -9.73 -10.27
CA LEU A 38 -2.30 -11.03 -9.90
C LEU A 38 -0.93 -10.89 -9.24
N VAL A 39 -0.05 -10.11 -9.86
CA VAL A 39 1.34 -9.92 -9.41
C VAL A 39 1.36 -9.05 -8.16
N VAL A 40 0.80 -7.84 -8.23
CA VAL A 40 0.84 -6.83 -7.16
C VAL A 40 0.12 -7.33 -5.91
N LYS A 41 -1.11 -7.83 -6.02
CA LYS A 41 -1.85 -8.36 -4.85
C LYS A 41 -1.26 -9.67 -4.33
N GLY A 42 -0.61 -10.46 -5.21
CA GLY A 42 0.16 -11.63 -4.80
C GLY A 42 1.37 -11.27 -3.94
N PHE A 43 2.15 -10.29 -4.37
CA PHE A 43 3.28 -9.76 -3.61
C PHE A 43 2.84 -9.07 -2.32
N GLU A 44 1.76 -8.29 -2.33
CA GLU A 44 1.16 -7.68 -1.12
C GLU A 44 0.92 -8.77 -0.06
N GLY A 45 0.23 -9.84 -0.46
CA GLY A 45 -0.09 -10.96 0.42
C GLY A 45 1.15 -11.71 0.93
N LEU A 46 2.11 -11.97 0.04
CA LEU A 46 3.36 -12.65 0.37
C LEU A 46 4.19 -11.83 1.36
N LEU A 47 4.44 -10.55 1.05
CA LEU A 47 5.29 -9.64 1.79
C LEU A 47 4.74 -9.38 3.20
N THR A 48 3.42 -9.10 3.32
CA THR A 48 2.76 -8.95 4.62
C THR A 48 2.92 -10.23 5.46
N GLY A 49 2.74 -11.41 4.87
CA GLY A 49 2.91 -12.67 5.60
C GLY A 49 4.34 -12.92 6.07
N LEU A 50 5.34 -12.62 5.23
CA LEU A 50 6.76 -12.80 5.57
C LEU A 50 7.19 -11.86 6.69
N LEU A 51 6.84 -10.57 6.57
CA LEU A 51 7.16 -9.57 7.58
C LEU A 51 6.45 -9.86 8.90
N TYR A 52 5.19 -10.29 8.86
CA TYR A 52 4.48 -10.72 10.06
C TYR A 52 5.20 -11.87 10.76
N ARG A 53 5.61 -12.92 10.05
CA ARG A 53 6.39 -14.02 10.64
C ARG A 53 7.72 -13.56 11.21
N PHE A 54 8.37 -12.60 10.55
CA PHE A 54 9.65 -12.06 10.99
C PHE A 54 9.54 -11.25 12.29
N PHE A 55 8.45 -10.50 12.48
CA PHE A 55 8.25 -9.63 13.65
C PHE A 55 7.44 -10.27 14.77
N THR A 56 6.56 -11.22 14.48
CA THR A 56 5.71 -11.85 15.48
C THR A 56 6.58 -12.58 16.52
N GLY A 57 6.25 -12.42 17.80
CA GLY A 57 7.02 -13.00 18.91
C GLY A 57 8.28 -12.22 19.32
N LYS A 58 8.78 -11.27 18.52
CA LYS A 58 9.92 -10.43 18.91
C LYS A 58 9.46 -9.32 19.86
N LYS A 59 9.89 -9.40 21.13
CA LYS A 59 9.54 -8.41 22.18
C LYS A 59 10.65 -7.40 22.50
N THR A 60 11.83 -7.55 21.90
CA THR A 60 13.03 -6.74 22.20
C THR A 60 12.85 -5.28 21.77
N GLY A 61 13.50 -4.36 22.49
CA GLY A 61 13.48 -2.93 22.17
C GLY A 61 13.98 -2.64 20.75
N SER A 62 15.05 -3.32 20.32
CA SER A 62 15.60 -3.19 18.96
C SER A 62 14.62 -3.61 17.86
N ALA A 63 13.82 -4.66 18.09
CA ALA A 63 12.79 -5.09 17.13
C ALA A 63 11.66 -4.06 17.03
N ARG A 64 11.26 -3.43 18.14
CA ARG A 64 10.28 -2.32 18.13
C ARG A 64 10.82 -1.09 17.43
N LEU A 65 12.08 -0.74 17.70
CA LEU A 65 12.75 0.37 17.02
C LEU A 65 12.79 0.12 15.51
N LEU A 66 13.20 -1.07 15.08
CA LEU A 66 13.18 -1.44 13.67
C LEU A 66 11.78 -1.32 13.06
N MET A 67 10.75 -1.87 13.70
CA MET A 67 9.36 -1.81 13.24
C MET A 67 8.84 -0.37 13.11
N THR A 68 9.24 0.53 14.01
CA THR A 68 8.83 1.94 13.96
C THR A 68 9.60 2.76 12.93
N LEU A 69 10.85 2.39 12.64
CA LEU A 69 11.69 3.08 11.66
C LEU A 69 11.45 2.59 10.22
N LEU A 70 11.13 1.32 10.02
CA LEU A 70 11.00 0.70 8.69
C LEU A 70 9.97 1.36 7.76
N PRO A 71 8.83 1.90 8.23
CA PRO A 71 7.90 2.65 7.39
C PRO A 71 8.49 3.92 6.75
N ILE A 72 9.44 4.58 7.43
CA ILE A 72 10.03 5.85 7.01
C ILE A 72 10.75 5.73 5.65
N PRO A 73 11.74 4.84 5.45
CA PRO A 73 12.42 4.70 4.18
C PRO A 73 11.48 4.23 3.05
N THR A 74 10.45 3.42 3.34
CA THR A 74 9.42 3.07 2.34
C THR A 74 8.73 4.32 1.80
N VAL A 75 8.22 5.19 2.69
CA VAL A 75 7.53 6.43 2.29
C VAL A 75 8.48 7.37 1.53
N ILE A 76 9.72 7.52 2.00
CA ILE A 76 10.73 8.33 1.32
C ILE A 76 10.98 7.81 -0.10
N LEU A 77 11.19 6.51 -0.26
CA LEU A 77 11.49 5.91 -1.55
C LEU A 77 10.34 6.12 -2.56
N GLY A 78 9.10 5.88 -2.15
CA GLY A 78 7.95 6.13 -3.04
C GLY A 78 7.77 7.62 -3.35
N SER A 79 8.05 8.51 -2.40
CA SER A 79 8.01 9.96 -2.64
C SER A 79 9.08 10.40 -3.64
N ILE A 80 10.30 9.84 -3.56
CA ILE A 80 11.39 10.13 -4.50
C ILE A 80 11.05 9.62 -5.91
N ILE A 81 10.53 8.39 -6.03
CA ILE A 81 10.12 7.82 -7.32
C ILE A 81 9.12 8.74 -8.01
N VAL A 82 8.13 9.22 -7.27
CA VAL A 82 7.15 10.18 -7.79
C VAL A 82 7.84 11.47 -8.20
N ILE A 83 8.65 12.09 -7.34
CA ILE A 83 9.29 13.37 -7.67
C ILE A 83 10.12 13.27 -8.95
N ILE A 84 10.84 12.16 -9.15
CA ILE A 84 11.63 11.91 -10.37
C ILE A 84 10.72 11.76 -11.61
N LEU A 85 9.57 11.11 -11.46
CA LEU A 85 8.62 10.87 -12.56
C LEU A 85 7.79 12.11 -12.92
N PHE A 86 7.55 13.01 -11.96
CA PHE A 86 6.71 14.21 -12.12
C PHE A 86 7.50 15.53 -12.17
N SER A 87 8.83 15.49 -12.27
CA SER A 87 9.65 16.70 -12.45
C SER A 87 9.55 17.33 -13.85
N GLY A 88 8.65 16.85 -14.71
CA GLY A 88 8.37 17.44 -16.02
C GLY A 88 7.20 18.42 -15.96
N GLU A 89 7.35 19.60 -16.58
CA GLU A 89 6.21 20.50 -16.80
C GLU A 89 5.23 19.87 -17.78
N ALA A 90 3.97 19.70 -17.37
CA ALA A 90 2.90 19.27 -18.24
C ALA A 90 2.14 20.51 -18.75
N GLU A 91 2.27 20.83 -20.03
CA GLU A 91 1.42 21.84 -20.67
C GLU A 91 0.02 21.26 -20.94
N VAL A 92 -0.99 21.79 -20.27
CA VAL A 92 -2.39 21.48 -20.57
C VAL A 92 -2.90 22.53 -21.54
N SER A 93 -3.15 22.10 -22.79
CA SER A 93 -3.79 22.93 -23.81
C SER A 93 -5.30 22.71 -23.77
N LEU A 94 -6.04 23.70 -23.26
CA LEU A 94 -7.49 23.70 -23.32
C LEU A 94 -7.91 24.63 -24.46
N LEU A 95 -8.34 24.03 -25.59
CA LEU A 95 -8.95 24.74 -26.71
C LEU A 95 -8.15 25.94 -27.25
N THR A 96 -7.07 25.69 -28.00
CA THR A 96 -6.38 26.60 -28.98
C THR A 96 -6.08 28.08 -28.60
N ILE A 97 -6.46 28.58 -27.42
CA ILE A 97 -6.43 30.01 -27.06
C ILE A 97 -5.86 30.23 -25.65
N SER A 98 -5.70 29.20 -24.82
CA SER A 98 -4.98 29.32 -23.55
C SER A 98 -4.21 28.05 -23.18
N SER A 99 -2.89 28.22 -23.01
CA SER A 99 -2.00 27.28 -22.34
C SER A 99 -1.83 27.73 -20.89
N ALA A 100 -2.24 26.91 -19.93
CA ALA A 100 -1.96 27.14 -18.51
C ALA A 100 -0.91 26.12 -18.05
N THR A 101 0.22 26.61 -17.54
CA THR A 101 1.19 25.77 -16.84
C THR A 101 0.62 25.49 -15.44
N VAL A 102 0.00 24.33 -15.26
CA VAL A 102 -0.42 23.89 -13.93
C VAL A 102 0.79 23.22 -13.29
N ALA A 103 1.41 23.88 -12.30
CA ALA A 103 2.41 23.26 -11.45
C ALA A 103 1.80 21.97 -10.85
N PHE A 104 2.39 20.82 -11.17
CA PHE A 104 1.86 19.49 -10.87
C PHE A 104 1.96 19.18 -9.36
N GLN A 105 1.02 19.77 -8.62
CA GLN A 105 0.59 19.63 -7.23
C GLN A 105 1.48 18.88 -6.20
N PRO A 106 2.47 19.58 -5.61
CA PRO A 106 3.14 19.18 -4.36
C PRO A 106 2.17 19.02 -3.14
N LEU A 107 0.97 19.59 -3.23
CA LEU A 107 -0.02 19.58 -2.15
C LEU A 107 -0.74 18.24 -2.01
N LEU A 108 -1.01 17.53 -3.12
CA LEU A 108 -1.66 16.21 -3.07
C LEU A 108 -0.72 15.16 -2.45
N PHE A 109 0.57 15.25 -2.79
CA PHE A 109 1.63 14.40 -2.23
C PHE A 109 1.88 14.64 -0.75
N SER A 110 1.88 15.90 -0.31
CA SER A 110 2.04 16.21 1.11
C SER A 110 0.85 15.73 1.95
N ILE A 111 -0.37 15.71 1.42
CA ILE A 111 -1.55 15.14 2.12
C ILE A 111 -1.43 13.61 2.27
N LEU A 112 -0.98 12.90 1.23
CA LEU A 112 -0.78 11.44 1.29
C LEU A 112 0.36 11.05 2.23
N VAL A 113 1.45 11.83 2.23
CA VAL A 113 2.55 11.68 3.18
C VAL A 113 2.07 11.99 4.61
N VAL A 114 1.21 12.99 4.81
CA VAL A 114 0.62 13.29 6.13
C VAL A 114 -0.31 12.18 6.61
N LEU A 115 -1.09 11.54 5.72
CA LEU A 115 -1.93 10.38 6.03
C LEU A 115 -1.07 9.14 6.37
N ALA A 116 -0.02 8.86 5.59
CA ALA A 116 0.93 7.80 5.89
C ALA A 116 1.66 8.05 7.23
N CYS A 117 2.08 9.29 7.49
CA CYS A 117 2.71 9.70 8.74
C CYS A 117 1.77 9.64 9.95
N SER A 118 0.48 9.96 9.78
CA SER A 118 -0.52 9.84 10.85
C SER A 118 -0.87 8.38 11.16
N ILE A 119 -0.78 7.46 10.18
CA ILE A 119 -0.81 6.01 10.41
C ILE A 119 0.41 5.54 11.19
N ILE A 120 1.60 6.07 10.88
CA ILE A 120 2.85 5.83 11.63
C ILE A 120 2.75 6.39 13.07
N LEU A 121 2.00 7.48 13.28
CA LEU A 121 1.70 8.02 14.60
C LEU A 121 0.72 7.12 15.38
N LEU A 122 -0.31 6.60 14.72
CA LEU A 122 -1.25 5.62 15.29
C LEU A 122 -0.55 4.28 15.64
N LEU A 123 0.42 3.87 14.81
CA LEU A 123 1.32 2.75 15.03
C LEU A 123 2.14 2.89 16.33
N ARG A 124 2.62 4.10 16.64
CA ARG A 124 3.29 4.42 17.90
C ARG A 124 2.35 4.39 19.10
N LEU A 125 1.09 4.80 18.94
CA LEU A 125 0.09 4.78 20.01
C LEU A 125 -0.41 3.36 20.36
N TYR A 126 -0.17 2.37 19.50
CA TYR A 126 -0.64 0.99 19.64
C TYR A 126 0.49 -0.05 19.67
N GLU A 127 1.46 0.10 20.58
CA GLU A 127 2.68 -0.74 20.63
C GLU A 127 2.43 -2.26 20.57
N ARG A 128 1.35 -2.76 21.16
CA ARG A 128 1.05 -4.20 21.17
C ARG A 128 0.73 -4.78 19.79
N ASN A 129 0.26 -3.95 18.86
CA ASN A 129 -0.16 -4.36 17.51
C ASN A 129 0.89 -4.04 16.43
N LEU A 130 2.05 -3.49 16.80
CA LEU A 130 3.16 -3.19 15.87
C LEU A 130 3.49 -4.36 14.92
N PRO A 131 3.62 -5.61 15.40
CA PRO A 131 3.93 -6.75 14.52
C PRO A 131 2.84 -7.07 13.51
N LEU A 132 1.62 -6.54 13.67
CA LEU A 132 0.50 -6.74 12.74
C LEU A 132 0.40 -5.58 11.77
N ILE A 133 0.47 -4.35 12.28
CA ILE A 133 0.22 -3.14 11.50
C ILE A 133 1.40 -2.85 10.55
N VAL A 134 2.65 -3.02 10.99
CA VAL A 134 3.85 -2.71 10.16
C VAL A 134 3.92 -3.59 8.89
N PRO A 135 3.72 -4.93 8.96
CA PRO A 135 3.62 -5.75 7.75
C PRO A 135 2.49 -5.36 6.79
N CYS A 136 1.33 -4.94 7.32
CA CYS A 136 0.20 -4.51 6.49
C CYS A 136 0.52 -3.18 5.79
N PHE A 137 1.14 -2.24 6.51
CA PHE A 137 1.56 -0.96 5.95
C PHE A 137 2.57 -1.15 4.81
N ILE A 138 3.61 -1.97 5.03
CA ILE A 138 4.65 -2.20 4.02
C ILE A 138 4.07 -2.94 2.79
N GLY A 139 3.24 -3.96 3.01
CA GLY A 139 2.54 -4.64 1.90
C GLY A 139 1.59 -3.71 1.14
N GLY A 140 0.82 -2.88 1.85
CA GLY A 140 -0.06 -1.90 1.24
C GLY A 140 0.69 -0.80 0.47
N PHE A 141 1.87 -0.41 0.94
CA PHE A 141 2.71 0.56 0.24
C PHE A 141 3.32 -0.02 -1.05
N GLU A 142 3.79 -1.27 -0.99
CA GLU A 142 4.19 -2.01 -2.20
C GLU A 142 3.05 -2.08 -3.20
N MET A 143 1.83 -2.39 -2.74
CA MET A 143 0.64 -2.43 -3.59
C MET A 143 0.37 -1.09 -4.28
N VAL A 144 0.40 0.03 -3.54
CA VAL A 144 0.21 1.37 -4.12
C VAL A 144 1.25 1.67 -5.20
N LEU A 145 2.53 1.36 -4.94
CA LEU A 145 3.59 1.54 -5.93
C LEU A 145 3.41 0.64 -7.16
N GLY A 146 3.02 -0.61 -6.95
CA GLY A 146 2.80 -1.57 -8.03
C GLY A 146 1.69 -1.12 -8.98
N TYR A 147 0.54 -0.71 -8.45
CA TYR A 147 -0.56 -0.16 -9.27
C TYR A 147 -0.16 1.13 -9.98
N PHE A 148 0.48 2.06 -9.25
CA PHE A 148 0.93 3.30 -9.84
C PHE A 148 1.89 3.08 -11.02
N LEU A 149 2.87 2.18 -10.89
CA LEU A 149 3.79 1.85 -11.98
C LEU A 149 3.07 1.20 -13.16
N TYR A 150 2.12 0.30 -12.90
CA TYR A 150 1.34 -0.36 -13.95
C TYR A 150 0.46 0.65 -14.71
N GLU A 151 -0.26 1.49 -13.99
CA GLU A 151 -1.12 2.53 -14.55
C GLU A 151 -0.33 3.60 -15.30
N LEU A 152 0.89 3.90 -14.87
CA LEU A 152 1.78 4.81 -15.59
C LEU A 152 2.01 4.32 -17.04
N PHE A 153 2.12 3.02 -17.26
CA PHE A 153 2.23 2.45 -18.61
C PHE A 153 0.93 2.51 -19.42
N LEU A 154 -0.23 2.48 -18.76
CA LEU A 154 -1.54 2.46 -19.42
C LEU A 154 -2.09 3.86 -19.74
N VAL A 155 -2.07 4.74 -18.76
CA VAL A 155 -2.74 6.06 -18.80
C VAL A 155 -1.78 7.23 -18.61
N GLY A 156 -0.47 6.96 -18.51
CA GLY A 156 0.55 8.00 -18.32
C GLY A 156 0.39 8.72 -16.99
N LEU A 157 0.58 10.05 -17.00
CA LEU A 157 0.52 10.88 -15.79
C LEU A 157 -0.84 10.84 -15.06
N GLY A 158 -1.90 10.35 -15.72
CA GLY A 158 -3.20 10.12 -15.09
C GLY A 158 -3.18 9.13 -13.93
N ALA A 159 -2.15 8.26 -13.84
CA ALA A 159 -1.98 7.29 -12.76
C ALA A 159 -1.92 7.93 -11.34
N VAL A 160 -1.58 9.21 -11.24
CA VAL A 160 -1.55 9.92 -9.93
C VAL A 160 -2.92 9.98 -9.27
N PHE A 161 -3.99 10.04 -10.07
CA PHE A 161 -5.33 10.21 -9.54
C PHE A 161 -5.84 8.99 -8.76
N GLU A 162 -5.29 7.79 -9.02
CA GLU A 162 -5.66 6.54 -8.34
C GLU A 162 -4.86 6.33 -7.04
N VAL A 163 -3.71 6.99 -6.88
CA VAL A 163 -2.82 6.84 -5.71
C VAL A 163 -3.57 7.09 -4.39
N PRO A 164 -4.38 8.15 -4.21
CA PRO A 164 -5.17 8.34 -3.00
C PRO A 164 -6.13 7.20 -2.69
N ALA A 165 -6.81 6.66 -3.71
CA ALA A 165 -7.74 5.56 -3.55
C ALA A 165 -7.02 4.27 -3.12
N ASN A 166 -5.87 3.97 -3.74
CA ASN A 166 -5.04 2.82 -3.38
C ASN A 166 -4.46 2.94 -1.95
N PHE A 167 -4.07 4.15 -1.52
CA PHE A 167 -3.69 4.38 -0.12
C PHE A 167 -4.85 4.15 0.85
N ALA A 168 -6.06 4.61 0.50
CA ALA A 168 -7.26 4.37 1.30
C ALA A 168 -7.54 2.86 1.42
N GLN A 169 -7.37 2.09 0.35
CA GLN A 169 -7.49 0.63 0.38
C GLN A 169 -6.48 -0.01 1.36
N ALA A 170 -5.21 0.38 1.30
CA ALA A 170 -4.18 -0.12 2.21
C ALA A 170 -4.48 0.23 3.67
N PHE A 171 -4.90 1.47 3.93
CA PHE A 171 -5.25 1.93 5.28
C PHE A 171 -6.46 1.18 5.84
N LEU A 172 -7.57 1.17 5.11
CA LEU A 172 -8.81 0.50 5.53
C LEU A 172 -8.58 -1.00 5.71
N GLY A 173 -7.82 -1.63 4.80
CA GLY A 173 -7.42 -3.02 4.92
C GLY A 173 -6.68 -3.29 6.23
N THR A 174 -5.76 -2.42 6.61
CA THR A 174 -4.99 -2.53 7.87
C THR A 174 -5.88 -2.31 9.09
N LEU A 175 -6.72 -1.27 9.06
CA LEU A 175 -7.66 -0.92 10.13
C LEU A 175 -8.65 -2.04 10.43
N ILE A 176 -9.08 -2.78 9.40
CA ILE A 176 -10.00 -3.92 9.52
C ILE A 176 -9.26 -5.19 9.92
N ALA A 177 -8.11 -5.48 9.30
CA ALA A 177 -7.41 -6.75 9.51
C ALA A 177 -6.88 -6.91 10.95
N VAL A 178 -6.40 -5.85 11.58
CA VAL A 178 -5.73 -5.92 12.90
C VAL A 178 -6.71 -6.26 14.04
N PRO A 179 -7.86 -5.58 14.21
CA PRO A 179 -8.86 -5.97 15.20
C PRO A 179 -9.41 -7.37 14.94
N LEU A 180 -9.68 -7.70 13.68
CA LEU A 180 -10.26 -9.00 13.31
C LEU A 180 -9.29 -10.15 13.57
N TYR A 181 -8.00 -9.97 13.26
CA TYR A 181 -6.95 -10.91 13.64
C TYR A 181 -6.93 -11.16 15.14
N ASN A 182 -6.96 -10.09 15.94
CA ASN A 182 -6.96 -10.21 17.41
C ASN A 182 -8.23 -10.89 17.94
N ALA A 183 -9.39 -10.62 17.34
CA ALA A 183 -10.65 -11.26 17.70
C ALA A 183 -10.65 -12.77 17.41
N VAL A 184 -10.12 -13.17 16.24
CA VAL A 184 -9.97 -14.59 15.87
C VAL A 184 -8.98 -15.28 16.78
N ARG A 185 -7.80 -14.70 16.98
CA ARG A 185 -6.73 -15.33 17.78
C ARG A 185 -7.12 -15.56 19.24
N LYS A 186 -7.88 -14.66 19.85
CA LYS A 186 -8.41 -14.81 21.22
C LYS A 186 -9.36 -16.01 21.39
N ARG A 187 -10.01 -16.46 20.31
CA ARG A 187 -10.93 -17.62 20.34
C ARG A 187 -10.23 -18.94 20.07
N THR A 188 -9.05 -18.91 19.47
CA THR A 188 -8.27 -20.11 19.09
C THR A 188 -7.07 -20.36 20.00
N SER A 189 -6.84 -19.50 21.01
CA SER A 189 -5.79 -19.60 22.03
C SER A 189 -6.35 -19.97 23.38
#